data_AF-E3MBD1-F1
#
_entry.id   AF-E3MBD1-F1
#
_cell.length_a   1.000
_cell.length_b   1.000
_cell.length_c   1.000
_cell.angle_alpha   90.00
_cell.angle_beta   90.00
_cell.angle_gamma   90.00
#
_symmetry.space_group_name_H-M   'P 1'
#
loop_
_entity.id
_entity.type
_entity.pdbx_description
1 polymer ?
#
loop_
_entity_poly.entity_id
_entity_poly.type
_entity_poly.pdbx_seq_one_letter_code
_entity_poly.pdbx_strand_id
1 'polypeptide(L)'
;MSRSKPLAYQSSKAVLEYLSFGKRKCFYAMCPAIRKMEEMLPYHLEVVNLFSMWQNNIIMDIDSFGFSFWEYEGNKMRMVNLATKTGVDRLTSLGPEQAAEKFLLYHLSREGTRIKHVKLTTAPEFISKCIPIAIKSLSVFKNMTMLKTDAWFPTNFPIENVEIDTTVREDTLKMAKHVTVRIPGHVAERANPEILSEWNCKSIQIESWMKSEEVADYCNKVSKRTDRPIGSTLMAKHCSPVEFLFNILHSKMNAKKTVFNDKICATIYIDESTELNVYDCSVDRCFVVVEVCARGTALDQVV
;
A
#
# COMPACT_ATOMS: atom_id res chain seq x y z
N MET A 1 -4.34 -55.29 3.71
CA MET A 1 -4.18 -53.89 3.24
C MET A 1 -3.53 -53.09 4.35
N SER A 2 -2.32 -52.58 4.14
CA SER A 2 -1.59 -51.82 5.18
C SER A 2 -2.37 -50.55 5.53
N ARG A 3 -2.63 -50.33 6.82
CA ARG A 3 -3.04 -49.01 7.33
C ARG A 3 -2.01 -47.99 6.84
N SER A 4 -2.43 -47.10 5.94
CA SER A 4 -1.62 -45.96 5.52
C SER A 4 -1.15 -45.25 6.79
N LYS A 5 0.16 -45.17 7.01
CA LYS A 5 0.70 -44.35 8.09
C LYS A 5 0.11 -42.94 7.88
N PRO A 6 -0.63 -42.38 8.84
CA PRO A 6 -1.05 -40.98 8.72
C PRO A 6 0.22 -40.16 8.50
N LEU A 7 0.16 -39.18 7.59
CA LEU A 7 1.22 -38.19 7.42
C LEU A 7 1.67 -37.75 8.82
N ALA A 8 2.97 -37.84 9.09
CA ALA A 8 3.52 -37.39 10.37
C ALA A 8 2.96 -36.00 10.69
N TYR A 9 2.68 -35.73 11.96
CA TYR A 9 1.99 -34.50 12.40
C TYR A 9 2.60 -33.22 11.77
N GLN A 10 3.92 -33.20 11.60
CA GLN A 10 4.66 -32.13 10.93
C GLN A 10 4.37 -32.00 9.42
N SER A 11 4.27 -33.12 8.70
CA SER A 11 3.94 -33.11 7.28
C SER A 11 2.50 -32.63 7.03
N SER A 12 1.55 -33.05 7.88
CA SER A 12 0.17 -32.57 7.81
C SER A 12 0.09 -31.06 8.10
N LYS A 13 0.87 -30.59 9.08
CA LYS A 13 0.97 -29.17 9.42
C LYS A 13 1.49 -28.34 8.25
N ALA A 14 2.60 -28.76 7.64
CA ALA A 14 3.19 -28.08 6.49
C ALA A 14 2.22 -28.04 5.29
N VAL A 15 1.57 -29.16 4.98
CA VAL A 15 0.58 -29.20 3.89
C VAL A 15 -0.58 -28.23 4.17
N LEU A 16 -1.17 -28.27 5.37
CA LEU A 16 -2.28 -27.39 5.73
C LEU A 16 -1.92 -25.90 5.66
N GLU A 17 -0.70 -25.53 6.03
CA GLU A 17 -0.24 -24.14 6.00
C GLU A 17 -0.28 -23.56 4.58
N TYR A 18 0.20 -24.32 3.59
CA TYR A 18 0.29 -23.88 2.19
C TYR A 18 -0.97 -24.16 1.35
N LEU A 19 -2.01 -24.75 1.94
CA LEU A 19 -3.30 -24.86 1.27
C LEU A 19 -3.99 -23.49 1.22
N SER A 20 -4.63 -23.21 0.08
CA SER A 20 -5.52 -22.06 -0.09
C SER A 20 -6.57 -21.97 1.02
N PHE A 21 -6.98 -20.75 1.39
CA PHE A 21 -7.99 -20.49 2.40
C PHE A 21 -9.23 -21.39 2.26
N GLY A 22 -9.80 -21.48 1.05
CA GLY A 22 -10.97 -22.30 0.76
C GLY A 22 -10.80 -23.78 1.09
N LYS A 23 -9.73 -24.40 0.57
CA LYS A 23 -9.44 -25.82 0.84
C LYS A 23 -9.29 -26.08 2.33
N ARG A 24 -8.65 -25.18 3.08
CA ARG A 24 -8.54 -25.30 4.55
C ARG A 24 -9.92 -25.27 5.22
N LYS A 25 -10.84 -24.40 4.80
CA LYS A 25 -12.20 -24.36 5.35
C LYS A 25 -13.01 -25.62 4.99
N CYS A 26 -12.84 -26.18 3.80
CA CYS A 26 -13.42 -27.47 3.45
C CYS A 26 -12.91 -28.59 4.38
N PHE A 27 -11.59 -28.70 4.57
CA PHE A 27 -11.03 -29.70 5.47
C PHE A 27 -11.42 -29.48 6.93
N TYR A 28 -11.48 -28.23 7.39
CA TYR A 28 -11.96 -27.88 8.73
C TYR A 28 -13.39 -28.40 8.98
N ALA A 29 -14.27 -28.28 7.97
CA ALA A 29 -15.64 -28.78 8.05
C ALA A 29 -15.70 -30.32 8.02
N MET A 30 -15.00 -30.96 7.08
CA MET A 30 -15.06 -32.41 6.85
C MET A 30 -14.27 -33.24 7.86
N CYS A 31 -13.21 -32.68 8.46
CA CYS A 31 -12.25 -33.44 9.27
C CYS A 31 -12.05 -32.78 10.64
N PRO A 32 -12.89 -33.09 11.65
CA PRO A 32 -12.77 -32.52 12.99
C PRO A 32 -11.39 -32.67 13.64
N ALA A 33 -10.68 -33.75 13.33
CA ALA A 33 -9.35 -34.05 13.86
C ALA A 33 -8.28 -32.99 13.55
N ILE A 34 -8.43 -32.22 12.47
CA ILE A 34 -7.45 -31.20 12.08
C ILE A 34 -7.80 -29.79 12.56
N ARG A 35 -8.97 -29.57 13.17
CA ARG A 35 -9.48 -28.23 13.50
C ARG A 35 -8.51 -27.46 14.38
N LYS A 36 -8.06 -28.07 15.49
CA LYS A 36 -7.08 -27.45 16.39
C LYS A 36 -5.78 -27.08 15.68
N MET A 37 -5.33 -27.88 14.72
CA MET A 37 -4.13 -27.59 13.94
C MET A 37 -4.38 -26.43 12.97
N GLU A 38 -5.50 -26.44 12.25
CA GLU A 38 -5.92 -25.39 11.32
C GLU A 38 -6.03 -24.03 12.02
N GLU A 39 -6.61 -23.99 13.22
CA GLU A 39 -6.85 -22.75 13.98
C GLU A 39 -5.56 -22.03 14.39
N MET A 40 -4.48 -22.76 14.62
CA MET A 40 -3.19 -22.20 15.01
C MET A 40 -2.31 -21.82 13.82
N LEU A 41 -2.62 -22.30 12.61
CA LEU A 41 -1.75 -22.10 11.46
C LEU A 41 -2.00 -20.74 10.79
N PRO A 42 -0.92 -20.00 10.44
CA PRO A 42 -1.02 -18.77 9.67
C PRO A 42 -1.58 -19.04 8.28
N TYR A 43 -2.07 -18.00 7.63
CA TYR A 43 -2.45 -18.06 6.21
C TYR A 43 -1.40 -17.43 5.31
N HIS A 44 -1.30 -17.96 4.09
CA HIS A 44 -0.62 -17.33 2.96
C HIS A 44 -1.71 -16.94 1.95
N LEU A 45 -2.21 -15.71 2.07
CA LEU A 45 -3.34 -15.22 1.29
C LEU A 45 -2.85 -14.47 0.05
N GLU A 46 -3.55 -14.65 -1.06
CA GLU A 46 -3.27 -13.92 -2.29
C GLU A 46 -3.87 -12.52 -2.21
N VAL A 47 -5.14 -12.43 -1.81
CA VAL A 47 -5.89 -11.16 -1.82
C VAL A 47 -6.78 -11.04 -0.59
N VAL A 48 -6.73 -9.86 0.05
CA VAL A 48 -7.73 -9.41 1.01
C VAL A 48 -8.26 -8.05 0.59
N ASN A 49 -9.56 -7.98 0.32
CA ASN A 49 -10.24 -6.70 0.10
C ASN A 49 -11.10 -6.39 1.31
N LEU A 50 -11.12 -5.14 1.76
CA LEU A 50 -12.00 -4.68 2.80
C LEU A 50 -12.63 -3.36 2.42
N PHE A 51 -13.95 -3.33 2.49
CA PHE A 51 -14.75 -2.22 2.05
C PHE A 51 -15.90 -1.97 3.03
N SER A 52 -16.03 -0.74 3.49
CA SER A 52 -17.19 -0.31 4.27
C SER A 52 -18.08 0.62 3.45
N MET A 53 -19.38 0.35 3.46
CA MET A 53 -20.43 1.18 2.88
C MET A 53 -21.27 1.88 3.95
N TRP A 54 -22.16 2.79 3.54
CA TRP A 54 -23.21 3.31 4.44
C TRP A 54 -24.13 2.19 4.95
N GLN A 55 -24.72 2.44 6.12
CA GLN A 55 -25.65 1.55 6.84
C GLN A 55 -25.01 0.28 7.41
N ASN A 56 -23.86 0.39 8.09
CA ASN A 56 -23.19 -0.71 8.80
C ASN A 56 -22.84 -1.93 7.91
N ASN A 57 -22.78 -1.73 6.60
CA ASN A 57 -22.48 -2.77 5.63
C ASN A 57 -20.97 -2.89 5.47
N ILE A 58 -20.42 -4.02 5.94
CA ILE A 58 -18.99 -4.32 5.80
C ILE A 58 -18.85 -5.49 4.83
N ILE A 59 -18.06 -5.29 3.79
CA ILE A 59 -17.77 -6.27 2.78
C ILE A 59 -16.28 -6.59 2.85
N MET A 60 -15.96 -7.88 2.86
CA MET A 60 -14.60 -8.37 2.88
C MET A 60 -14.46 -9.49 1.87
N ASP A 61 -13.39 -9.48 1.08
CA ASP A 61 -13.00 -10.64 0.30
C ASP A 61 -11.72 -11.25 0.87
N ILE A 62 -11.68 -12.56 0.98
CA ILE A 62 -10.47 -13.33 1.28
C ILE A 62 -10.33 -14.38 0.18
N ASP A 63 -9.30 -14.23 -0.65
CA ASP A 63 -9.05 -15.04 -1.84
C ASP A 63 -10.32 -15.21 -2.72
N SER A 64 -10.90 -16.42 -2.73
CA SER A 64 -12.06 -16.78 -3.56
C SER A 64 -13.41 -16.59 -2.86
N PHE A 65 -13.44 -16.04 -1.64
CA PHE A 65 -14.66 -15.88 -0.85
C PHE A 65 -14.93 -14.42 -0.52
N GLY A 66 -16.15 -13.99 -0.80
CA GLY A 66 -16.69 -12.72 -0.34
C GLY A 66 -17.52 -12.93 0.92
N PHE A 67 -17.42 -11.99 1.83
CA PHE A 67 -18.13 -11.92 3.09
C PHE A 67 -18.83 -10.57 3.17
N SER A 68 -20.06 -10.58 3.64
CA SER A 68 -20.82 -9.35 3.78
C SER A 68 -21.62 -9.39 5.07
N PHE A 69 -21.50 -8.33 5.85
CA PHE A 69 -22.12 -8.18 7.16
C PHE A 69 -23.07 -7.00 7.08
N TRP A 70 -24.34 -7.23 7.38
CA TRP A 70 -25.38 -6.20 7.31
C TRP A 70 -26.54 -6.50 8.24
N GLU A 71 -27.39 -5.49 8.42
CA GLU A 71 -28.63 -5.58 9.18
C GLU A 71 -29.82 -5.55 8.20
N TYR A 72 -30.45 -6.70 7.98
CA TYR A 72 -31.67 -6.82 7.16
C TYR A 72 -32.49 -8.03 7.61
N GLU A 73 -33.64 -7.76 8.25
CA GLU A 73 -34.44 -8.76 8.97
C GLU A 73 -33.58 -9.51 10.01
N GLY A 74 -32.87 -8.73 10.83
CA GLY A 74 -31.85 -9.19 11.77
C GLY A 74 -30.43 -9.07 11.22
N ASN A 75 -29.45 -9.24 12.10
CA ASN A 75 -28.04 -9.17 11.74
C ASN A 75 -27.62 -10.44 11.00
N LYS A 76 -27.07 -10.32 9.80
CA LYS A 76 -26.70 -11.45 8.95
C LYS A 76 -25.26 -11.33 8.47
N MET A 77 -24.63 -12.49 8.31
CA MET A 77 -23.39 -12.67 7.55
C MET A 77 -23.71 -13.50 6.31
N ARG A 78 -23.43 -12.96 5.14
CA ARG A 78 -23.43 -13.70 3.88
C ARG A 78 -22.01 -14.12 3.51
N MET A 79 -21.84 -15.38 3.16
CA MET A 79 -20.63 -15.90 2.53
C MET A 79 -20.95 -16.22 1.08
N VAL A 80 -20.14 -15.74 0.13
CA VAL A 80 -20.29 -15.98 -1.30
C VAL A 80 -19.00 -16.58 -1.85
N ASN A 81 -19.11 -17.65 -2.64
CA ASN A 81 -18.00 -18.09 -3.47
C ASN A 81 -17.93 -17.19 -4.71
N LEU A 82 -16.83 -16.47 -4.87
CA LEU A 82 -16.68 -15.46 -5.92
C LEU A 82 -16.59 -16.07 -7.33
N ALA A 83 -16.19 -17.34 -7.46
CA ALA A 83 -16.12 -18.05 -8.73
C ALA A 83 -17.48 -18.57 -9.18
N THR A 84 -18.24 -19.21 -8.28
CA THR A 84 -19.55 -19.81 -8.61
C THR A 84 -20.72 -18.85 -8.42
N LYS A 85 -20.50 -17.72 -7.74
CA LYS A 85 -21.53 -16.75 -7.32
C LYS A 85 -22.63 -17.33 -6.42
N THR A 86 -22.42 -18.53 -5.87
CA THR A 86 -23.31 -19.15 -4.89
C THR A 86 -22.99 -18.63 -3.50
N GLY A 87 -24.02 -18.31 -2.72
CA GLY A 87 -23.85 -17.81 -1.36
C GLY A 87 -24.81 -18.41 -0.36
N VAL A 88 -24.45 -18.31 0.91
CA VAL A 88 -25.23 -18.77 2.05
C VAL A 88 -25.29 -17.66 3.08
N ASP A 89 -26.50 -17.41 3.59
CA ASP A 89 -26.74 -16.45 4.66
C ASP A 89 -26.77 -17.17 6.01
N ARG A 90 -26.21 -16.51 7.03
CA ARG A 90 -26.26 -16.96 8.43
C ARG A 90 -26.67 -15.81 9.31
N LEU A 91 -27.65 -16.04 10.18
CA LEU A 91 -27.98 -15.10 11.25
C LEU A 91 -26.80 -14.99 12.22
N THR A 92 -26.47 -13.76 12.59
CA THR A 92 -25.47 -13.42 13.59
C THR A 92 -26.19 -12.83 14.79
N SER A 93 -25.76 -13.17 16.00
CA SER A 93 -26.28 -12.57 17.24
C SER A 93 -25.60 -11.25 17.60
N LEU A 94 -24.74 -10.73 16.71
CA LEU A 94 -23.90 -9.55 16.91
C LEU A 94 -24.27 -8.50 15.87
N GLY A 95 -24.03 -7.22 16.17
CA GLY A 95 -24.14 -6.16 15.16
C GLY A 95 -23.15 -6.39 14.00
N PRO A 96 -23.42 -5.89 12.78
CA PRO A 96 -22.58 -6.14 11.61
C PRO A 96 -21.11 -5.81 11.82
N GLU A 97 -20.81 -4.69 12.47
CA GLU A 97 -19.44 -4.26 12.78
C GLU A 97 -18.72 -5.21 13.73
N GLN A 98 -19.37 -5.60 14.83
CA GLN A 98 -18.82 -6.54 15.80
C GLN A 98 -18.62 -7.94 15.19
N ALA A 99 -19.55 -8.37 14.32
CA ALA A 99 -19.45 -9.64 13.61
C ALA A 99 -18.26 -9.63 12.64
N ALA A 100 -18.11 -8.55 11.86
CA ALA A 100 -17.00 -8.36 10.93
C ALA A 100 -15.65 -8.27 11.65
N GLU A 101 -15.57 -7.49 12.73
CA GLU A 101 -14.38 -7.38 13.58
C GLU A 101 -13.95 -8.75 14.10
N LYS A 102 -14.87 -9.48 14.74
CA LYS A 102 -14.58 -10.81 15.30
C LYS A 102 -14.16 -11.79 14.21
N PHE A 103 -14.81 -11.75 13.05
CA PHE A 103 -14.47 -12.58 11.91
C PHE A 103 -13.07 -12.26 11.39
N LEU A 104 -12.75 -10.98 11.22
CA LEU A 104 -11.46 -10.51 10.73
C LEU A 104 -10.35 -10.92 11.68
N LEU A 105 -10.48 -10.59 12.96
CA LEU A 105 -9.46 -10.89 13.97
C LEU A 105 -9.21 -12.39 14.11
N TYR A 106 -10.25 -13.23 14.06
CA TYR A 106 -10.07 -14.69 14.14
C TYR A 106 -9.28 -15.28 12.96
N HIS A 107 -9.41 -14.70 11.76
CA HIS A 107 -8.75 -15.22 10.56
C HIS A 107 -7.40 -14.57 10.29
N LEU A 108 -7.30 -13.25 10.42
CA LEU A 108 -6.12 -12.50 10.02
C LEU A 108 -5.14 -12.28 11.17
N SER A 109 -5.59 -12.28 12.43
CA SER A 109 -4.70 -12.08 13.58
C SER A 109 -3.99 -13.36 14.04
N ARG A 110 -3.41 -14.11 13.10
CA ARG A 110 -2.62 -15.33 13.37
C ARG A 110 -1.16 -15.07 13.07
N GLU A 111 -0.29 -15.33 14.05
CA GLU A 111 1.14 -15.04 13.95
C GLU A 111 1.76 -15.72 12.72
N GLY A 112 2.48 -14.94 11.92
CA GLY A 112 3.10 -15.41 10.68
C GLY A 112 2.21 -15.34 9.44
N THR A 113 0.96 -14.85 9.55
CA THR A 113 0.08 -14.63 8.39
C THR A 113 0.70 -13.64 7.41
N ARG A 114 0.61 -13.95 6.11
CA ARG A 114 1.14 -13.14 5.01
C ARG A 114 0.06 -12.91 3.97
N ILE A 115 -0.01 -11.69 3.45
CA ILE A 115 -0.97 -11.31 2.42
C ILE A 115 -0.20 -10.66 1.27
N LYS A 116 -0.41 -11.15 0.04
CA LYS A 116 0.24 -10.54 -1.13
C LYS A 116 -0.37 -9.21 -1.49
N HIS A 117 -1.69 -9.12 -1.58
CA HIS A 117 -2.38 -7.89 -1.96
C HIS A 117 -3.49 -7.57 -0.97
N VAL A 118 -3.43 -6.38 -0.37
CA VAL A 118 -4.48 -5.84 0.47
C VAL A 118 -5.07 -4.62 -0.22
N LYS A 119 -6.39 -4.57 -0.37
CA LYS A 119 -7.10 -3.37 -0.81
C LYS A 119 -8.06 -2.91 0.27
N LEU A 120 -7.83 -1.71 0.78
CA LEU A 120 -8.69 -1.02 1.71
C LEU A 120 -9.45 0.07 0.97
N THR A 121 -10.77 0.08 1.11
CA THR A 121 -11.59 1.18 0.61
C THR A 121 -12.52 1.59 1.72
N THR A 122 -12.31 2.78 2.30
CA THR A 122 -13.03 3.21 3.51
C THR A 122 -12.83 2.20 4.66
N ALA A 123 -11.59 2.10 5.13
CA ALA A 123 -11.18 1.09 6.12
C ALA A 123 -11.95 1.23 7.45
N PRO A 124 -12.47 0.13 8.02
CA PRO A 124 -13.07 0.17 9.35
C PRO A 124 -11.99 0.25 10.45
N GLU A 125 -12.28 0.96 11.54
CA GLU A 125 -11.35 1.22 12.65
C GLU A 125 -10.69 -0.03 13.21
N PHE A 126 -11.46 -1.12 13.31
CA PHE A 126 -11.01 -2.34 13.96
C PHE A 126 -9.84 -3.05 13.26
N ILE A 127 -9.47 -2.68 12.02
CA ILE A 127 -8.27 -3.29 11.40
C ILE A 127 -6.99 -2.95 12.14
N SER A 128 -6.97 -1.80 12.83
CA SER A 128 -5.86 -1.38 13.70
C SER A 128 -5.62 -2.33 14.87
N LYS A 129 -6.63 -3.14 15.24
CA LYS A 129 -6.56 -4.13 16.34
C LYS A 129 -5.95 -5.47 15.91
N CYS A 130 -5.61 -5.64 14.64
CA CYS A 130 -4.93 -6.85 14.19
C CYS A 130 -3.55 -6.96 14.83
N ILE A 131 -3.00 -8.16 14.92
CA ILE A 131 -1.54 -8.26 15.12
C ILE A 131 -0.82 -7.82 13.83
N PRO A 132 0.45 -7.39 13.91
CA PRO A 132 1.19 -7.01 12.72
C PRO A 132 1.21 -8.10 11.64
N ILE A 133 0.79 -7.75 10.42
CA ILE A 133 0.70 -8.69 9.29
C ILE A 133 1.76 -8.35 8.25
N ALA A 134 2.41 -9.37 7.68
CA ALA A 134 3.31 -9.15 6.55
C ALA A 134 2.49 -8.94 5.26
N ILE A 135 2.53 -7.72 4.72
CA ILE A 135 1.81 -7.33 3.51
C ILE A 135 2.83 -7.00 2.42
N LYS A 136 2.70 -7.62 1.24
CA LYS A 136 3.58 -7.33 0.11
C LYS A 136 3.14 -6.06 -0.64
N SER A 137 1.85 -5.92 -0.90
CA SER A 137 1.26 -4.81 -1.64
C SER A 137 0.00 -4.32 -0.94
N LEU A 138 -0.11 -3.01 -0.73
CA LEU A 138 -1.24 -2.38 -0.03
C LEU A 138 -1.80 -1.22 -0.86
N SER A 139 -3.10 -1.26 -1.18
CA SER A 139 -3.80 -0.13 -1.78
C SER A 139 -4.84 0.42 -0.80
N VAL A 140 -4.80 1.71 -0.48
CA VAL A 140 -5.73 2.37 0.46
C VAL A 140 -6.42 3.52 -0.25
N PHE A 141 -7.74 3.45 -0.35
CA PHE A 141 -8.55 4.45 -1.02
C PHE A 141 -9.63 4.98 -0.08
N LYS A 142 -9.79 6.30 -0.03
CA LYS A 142 -10.87 6.98 0.69
C LYS A 142 -12.05 7.20 -0.24
N ASN A 143 -13.24 6.89 0.23
CA ASN A 143 -14.46 7.38 -0.39
C ASN A 143 -14.87 8.69 0.32
N MET A 144 -14.65 9.83 -0.33
CA MET A 144 -14.87 11.18 0.24
C MET A 144 -16.30 11.44 0.73
N THR A 145 -17.27 10.66 0.30
CA THR A 145 -18.66 10.81 0.77
C THR A 145 -18.89 10.20 2.16
N MET A 146 -17.88 9.59 2.77
CA MET A 146 -18.01 8.76 3.96
C MET A 146 -17.03 9.21 5.07
N LEU A 147 -17.55 9.58 6.25
CA LEU A 147 -16.77 9.85 7.46
C LEU A 147 -16.33 8.53 8.12
N LYS A 148 -15.47 7.76 7.47
CA LYS A 148 -14.81 6.64 8.14
C LYS A 148 -13.31 6.79 8.09
N THR A 149 -12.71 6.18 9.10
CA THR A 149 -11.38 6.44 9.63
C THR A 149 -10.23 6.13 8.69
N ASP A 150 -9.12 6.79 8.98
CA ASP A 150 -7.81 6.56 8.36
C ASP A 150 -7.13 5.33 8.98
N ALA A 151 -7.86 4.24 9.18
CA ALA A 151 -7.32 3.05 9.82
C ALA A 151 -6.39 2.28 8.85
N TRP A 152 -5.28 1.77 9.39
CA TRP A 152 -4.32 0.94 8.67
C TRP A 152 -4.13 -0.40 9.37
N PHE A 153 -3.74 -1.42 8.62
CA PHE A 153 -3.21 -2.63 9.24
C PHE A 153 -1.90 -2.29 9.95
N PRO A 154 -1.72 -2.73 11.20
CA PRO A 154 -0.40 -2.69 11.80
C PRO A 154 0.54 -3.59 10.98
N THR A 155 1.72 -3.07 10.67
CA THR A 155 2.79 -3.82 10.03
C THR A 155 4.12 -3.44 10.68
N ASN A 156 4.95 -4.44 10.95
CA ASN A 156 6.33 -4.24 11.38
C ASN A 156 7.31 -4.59 10.26
N PHE A 157 6.80 -4.95 9.09
CA PHE A 157 7.58 -5.35 7.92
C PHE A 157 7.50 -4.28 6.84
N PRO A 158 8.61 -3.97 6.15
CA PRO A 158 8.59 -3.12 4.96
C PRO A 158 7.61 -3.66 3.92
N ILE A 159 6.69 -2.81 3.46
CA ILE A 159 5.78 -3.14 2.35
C ILE A 159 6.49 -2.84 1.04
N GLU A 160 6.39 -3.73 0.06
CA GLU A 160 7.06 -3.54 -1.23
C GLU A 160 6.41 -2.42 -2.02
N ASN A 161 5.07 -2.45 -2.14
CA ASN A 161 4.31 -1.47 -2.92
C ASN A 161 3.13 -0.95 -2.11
N VAL A 162 3.01 0.38 -2.02
CA VAL A 162 1.84 1.04 -1.42
C VAL A 162 1.21 1.98 -2.44
N GLU A 163 -0.10 1.93 -2.56
CA GLU A 163 -0.89 2.79 -3.43
C GLU A 163 -1.93 3.53 -2.58
N ILE A 164 -2.00 4.86 -2.71
CA ILE A 164 -2.91 5.71 -1.93
C ILE A 164 -3.53 6.79 -2.80
N ASP A 165 -4.65 7.37 -2.37
CA ASP A 165 -5.32 8.47 -3.06
C ASP A 165 -5.21 9.83 -2.38
N THR A 166 -4.44 9.93 -1.29
CA THR A 166 -4.11 11.17 -0.58
C THR A 166 -2.73 11.04 0.07
N THR A 167 -2.06 12.15 0.35
CA THR A 167 -0.82 12.18 1.13
C THR A 167 -1.10 12.14 2.62
N VAL A 168 -0.67 11.09 3.31
CA VAL A 168 -0.87 10.90 4.76
C VAL A 168 0.45 10.68 5.51
N ARG A 169 0.48 11.08 6.78
CA ARG A 169 1.63 10.91 7.68
C ARG A 169 1.52 9.58 8.42
N GLU A 170 1.81 8.49 7.71
CA GLU A 170 1.76 7.13 8.26
C GLU A 170 3.14 6.47 8.26
N ASP A 171 3.50 5.80 9.36
CA ASP A 171 4.80 5.12 9.49
C ASP A 171 4.95 3.98 8.48
N THR A 172 3.83 3.33 8.11
CA THR A 172 3.79 2.34 7.02
C THR A 172 4.35 2.88 5.71
N LEU A 173 4.11 4.15 5.39
CA LEU A 173 4.63 4.79 4.16
C LEU A 173 6.13 5.05 4.25
N LYS A 174 6.66 5.34 5.45
CA LYS A 174 8.11 5.53 5.65
C LYS A 174 8.89 4.23 5.45
N MET A 175 8.27 3.08 5.73
CA MET A 175 8.85 1.75 5.52
C MET A 175 8.59 1.17 4.13
N ALA A 176 7.73 1.81 3.32
CA ALA A 176 7.40 1.31 2.00
C ALA A 176 8.56 1.49 1.02
N LYS A 177 8.81 0.48 0.19
CA LYS A 177 9.86 0.56 -0.83
C LYS A 177 9.41 1.42 -2.02
N HIS A 178 8.19 1.22 -2.49
CA HIS A 178 7.59 1.97 -3.59
C HIS A 178 6.22 2.51 -3.18
N VAL A 179 5.97 3.80 -3.42
CA VAL A 179 4.68 4.45 -3.12
C VAL A 179 4.12 5.09 -4.39
N THR A 180 2.86 4.83 -4.70
CA THR A 180 2.11 5.49 -5.78
C THR A 180 0.95 6.28 -5.18
N VAL A 181 0.85 7.57 -5.53
CA VAL A 181 -0.21 8.47 -5.08
C VAL A 181 -1.10 8.82 -6.27
N ARG A 182 -2.36 8.40 -6.21
CA ARG A 182 -3.40 8.59 -7.23
C ARG A 182 -4.53 9.46 -6.71
N ILE A 183 -4.28 10.77 -6.61
CA ILE A 183 -5.32 11.70 -6.17
C ILE A 183 -6.37 11.83 -7.29
N PRO A 184 -7.66 11.56 -7.04
CA PRO A 184 -8.69 11.65 -8.06
C PRO A 184 -8.83 13.10 -8.55
N GLY A 185 -8.93 13.31 -9.86
CA GLY A 185 -8.89 14.66 -10.45
C GLY A 185 -10.06 15.59 -10.09
N HIS A 186 -11.11 15.08 -9.45
CA HIS A 186 -12.24 15.87 -8.95
C HIS A 186 -12.04 16.36 -7.51
N VAL A 187 -10.93 16.00 -6.85
CA VAL A 187 -10.58 16.47 -5.51
C VAL A 187 -9.69 17.71 -5.63
N ALA A 188 -10.02 18.76 -4.88
CA ALA A 188 -9.18 19.96 -4.79
C ALA A 188 -7.86 19.71 -4.01
N GLU A 189 -7.78 18.55 -3.35
CA GLU A 189 -6.61 18.08 -2.62
C GLU A 189 -5.47 17.80 -3.60
N ARG A 190 -4.26 18.15 -3.17
CA ARG A 190 -3.03 17.93 -3.94
C ARG A 190 -2.03 17.21 -3.08
N ALA A 191 -1.03 16.63 -3.74
CA ALA A 191 0.06 16.00 -3.04
C ALA A 191 0.77 17.04 -2.18
N ASN A 192 0.85 16.78 -0.86
CA ASN A 192 1.51 17.67 0.07
C ASN A 192 3.03 17.43 0.05
N PRO A 193 3.85 18.36 -0.47
CA PRO A 193 5.29 18.17 -0.58
C PRO A 193 5.99 18.00 0.76
N GLU A 194 5.42 18.55 1.85
CA GLU A 194 5.92 18.36 3.21
C GLU A 194 5.87 16.88 3.62
N ILE A 195 4.71 16.26 3.47
CA ILE A 195 4.48 14.87 3.83
C ILE A 195 5.32 13.96 2.93
N LEU A 196 5.32 14.21 1.61
CA LEU A 196 6.10 13.45 0.64
C LEU A 196 7.61 13.46 0.98
N SER A 197 8.10 14.62 1.41
CA SER A 197 9.52 14.80 1.71
C SER A 197 10.01 14.04 2.92
N GLU A 198 9.13 13.43 3.72
CA GLU A 198 9.49 12.64 4.91
C GLU A 198 9.61 11.14 4.64
N TRP A 199 8.93 10.63 3.61
CA TRP A 199 8.95 9.21 3.29
C TRP A 199 10.34 8.80 2.84
N ASN A 200 10.86 7.64 3.27
CA ASN A 200 12.19 7.12 2.92
C ASN A 200 12.18 6.07 1.78
N CYS A 201 11.16 6.14 0.92
CA CYS A 201 10.95 5.20 -0.18
C CYS A 201 12.04 5.25 -1.25
N LYS A 202 12.30 4.10 -1.88
CA LYS A 202 13.12 4.00 -3.09
C LYS A 202 12.46 4.71 -4.27
N SER A 203 11.14 4.65 -4.41
CA SER A 203 10.42 5.35 -5.48
C SER A 203 9.11 5.89 -4.95
N ILE A 204 8.82 7.14 -5.29
CA ILE A 204 7.53 7.80 -5.07
C ILE A 204 7.00 8.20 -6.44
N GLN A 205 5.80 7.77 -6.81
CA GLN A 205 5.14 8.16 -8.05
C GLN A 205 3.87 8.94 -7.74
N ILE A 206 3.76 10.16 -8.22
CA ILE A 206 2.58 11.02 -8.05
C ILE A 206 1.88 11.10 -9.41
N GLU A 207 0.76 10.39 -9.55
CA GLU A 207 -0.03 10.38 -10.80
C GLU A 207 -0.99 11.56 -10.90
N SER A 208 -1.20 12.29 -9.80
CA SER A 208 -1.91 13.57 -9.80
C SER A 208 -0.98 14.71 -10.22
N TRP A 209 -1.54 15.74 -10.86
CA TRP A 209 -0.77 16.90 -11.29
C TRP A 209 -0.15 17.66 -10.12
N MET A 210 1.17 17.87 -10.18
CA MET A 210 1.91 18.77 -9.31
C MET A 210 2.34 20.02 -10.07
N LYS A 211 2.30 21.17 -9.40
CA LYS A 211 2.83 22.43 -9.89
C LYS A 211 4.35 22.47 -9.76
N SER A 212 5.01 23.31 -10.56
CA SER A 212 6.45 23.55 -10.48
C SER A 212 6.87 24.02 -9.09
N GLU A 213 6.07 24.86 -8.45
CA GLU A 213 6.33 25.33 -7.08
C GLU A 213 6.24 24.21 -6.04
N GLU A 214 5.32 23.26 -6.23
CA GLU A 214 5.14 22.10 -5.34
C GLU A 214 6.33 21.11 -5.49
N VAL A 215 6.80 20.89 -6.72
CA VAL A 215 8.01 20.09 -6.99
C VAL A 215 9.27 20.78 -6.43
N ALA A 216 9.38 22.10 -6.59
CA ALA A 216 10.51 22.85 -6.04
C ALA A 216 10.50 22.87 -4.50
N ASP A 217 9.32 22.97 -3.88
CA ASP A 217 9.19 22.86 -2.42
C ASP A 217 9.61 21.47 -1.91
N TYR A 218 9.21 20.40 -2.61
CA TYR A 218 9.71 19.05 -2.33
C TYR A 218 11.24 18.99 -2.40
N CYS A 219 11.85 19.51 -3.48
CA CYS A 219 13.31 19.53 -3.64
C CYS A 219 14.01 20.29 -2.51
N ASN A 220 13.48 21.45 -2.13
CA ASN A 220 14.00 22.26 -1.02
C ASN A 220 13.97 21.53 0.32
N LYS A 221 12.95 20.71 0.56
CA LYS A 221 12.84 19.90 1.77
C LYS A 221 13.79 18.71 1.74
N VAL A 222 13.84 17.97 0.63
CA VAL A 222 14.74 16.81 0.47
C VAL A 222 16.22 17.21 0.49
N SER A 223 16.59 18.34 -0.10
CA SER A 223 17.99 18.81 -0.10
C SER A 223 18.54 19.17 1.28
N LYS A 224 17.68 19.27 2.30
CA LYS A 224 18.07 19.50 3.70
C LYS A 224 18.21 18.19 4.49
N ARG A 225 17.97 17.05 3.86
CA ARG A 225 18.03 15.72 4.46
C ARG A 225 19.28 14.98 4.00
N THR A 226 20.03 14.43 4.94
CA THR A 226 21.21 13.58 4.68
C THR A 226 20.91 12.09 4.78
N ASP A 227 19.71 11.72 5.25
CA ASP A 227 19.30 10.32 5.46
C ASP A 227 18.61 9.70 4.24
N ARG A 228 18.53 10.45 3.13
CA ARG A 228 17.84 10.03 1.91
C ARG A 228 18.75 9.11 1.09
N PRO A 229 18.32 7.87 0.76
CA PRO A 229 19.21 6.93 0.09
C PRO A 229 19.48 7.33 -1.37
N ILE A 230 20.71 7.13 -1.81
CA ILE A 230 21.11 7.25 -3.23
C ILE A 230 20.28 6.29 -4.08
N GLY A 231 19.85 6.77 -5.26
CA GLY A 231 18.94 6.09 -6.17
C GLY A 231 17.47 6.15 -5.74
N SER A 232 17.13 6.97 -4.75
CA SER A 232 15.72 7.27 -4.44
C SER A 232 15.16 8.29 -5.43
N THR A 233 13.93 8.05 -5.87
CA THR A 233 13.29 8.86 -6.91
C THR A 233 11.91 9.35 -6.50
N LEU A 234 11.57 10.56 -6.95
CA LEU A 234 10.19 11.05 -7.08
C LEU A 234 9.91 11.23 -8.57
N MET A 235 8.84 10.60 -9.06
CA MET A 235 8.28 10.82 -10.39
C MET A 235 6.94 11.55 -10.21
N ALA A 236 6.88 12.81 -10.57
CA ALA A 236 5.69 13.64 -10.38
C ALA A 236 5.09 14.04 -11.73
N LYS A 237 3.80 13.79 -11.91
CA LYS A 237 3.07 14.26 -13.08
C LYS A 237 3.02 15.79 -13.08
N HIS A 238 3.44 16.44 -14.15
CA HIS A 238 3.73 17.87 -14.19
C HIS A 238 3.21 18.51 -15.49
N CYS A 239 2.46 19.61 -15.36
CA CYS A 239 1.75 20.25 -16.49
C CYS A 239 2.59 21.28 -17.27
N SER A 240 3.72 21.73 -16.76
CA SER A 240 4.45 22.89 -17.30
C SER A 240 5.72 22.46 -18.03
N PRO A 241 6.27 23.30 -18.92
CA PRO A 241 7.61 23.04 -19.43
C PRO A 241 8.60 22.91 -18.28
N VAL A 242 9.42 21.85 -18.30
CA VAL A 242 10.40 21.57 -17.23
C VAL A 242 11.40 22.74 -17.02
N GLU A 243 11.64 23.53 -18.06
CA GLU A 243 12.48 24.74 -18.02
C GLU A 243 11.98 25.77 -17.00
N PHE A 244 10.66 25.90 -16.83
CA PHE A 244 10.10 26.80 -15.83
C PHE A 244 10.42 26.33 -14.41
N LEU A 245 10.37 25.01 -14.18
CA LEU A 245 10.82 24.42 -12.92
C LEU A 245 12.32 24.64 -12.71
N PHE A 246 13.15 24.47 -13.74
CA PHE A 246 14.60 24.75 -13.64
C PHE A 246 14.90 26.19 -13.24
N ASN A 247 14.17 27.17 -13.79
CA ASN A 247 14.31 28.58 -13.40
C ASN A 247 13.93 28.80 -11.93
N ILE A 248 12.88 28.14 -11.43
CA ILE A 248 12.51 28.20 -10.01
C ILE A 248 13.61 27.59 -9.15
N LEU A 249 14.14 26.42 -9.51
CA LEU A 249 15.21 25.75 -8.75
C LEU A 249 16.51 26.57 -8.78
N HIS A 250 16.85 27.18 -9.91
CA HIS A 250 18.02 28.05 -10.01
C HIS A 250 17.88 29.27 -9.09
N SER A 251 16.75 29.97 -9.17
CA SER A 251 16.51 31.19 -8.38
C SER A 251 16.35 30.95 -6.88
N LYS A 252 15.72 29.84 -6.46
CA LYS A 252 15.43 29.56 -5.05
C LYS A 252 16.47 28.67 -4.36
N MET A 253 17.19 27.86 -5.11
CA MET A 253 18.07 26.82 -4.58
C MET A 253 19.48 26.83 -5.18
N ASN A 254 19.81 27.85 -5.98
CA ASN A 254 21.10 27.94 -6.70
C ASN A 254 21.41 26.68 -7.53
N ALA A 255 20.37 26.02 -8.05
CA ALA A 255 20.53 24.83 -8.87
C ALA A 255 21.37 25.13 -10.12
N LYS A 256 22.31 24.25 -10.45
CA LYS A 256 23.14 24.36 -11.64
C LYS A 256 22.50 23.63 -12.81
N LYS A 257 22.70 24.14 -14.02
CA LYS A 257 22.34 23.43 -15.24
C LYS A 257 23.46 22.46 -15.61
N THR A 258 23.13 21.20 -15.69
CA THR A 258 24.07 20.08 -15.86
C THR A 258 23.49 19.06 -16.84
N VAL A 259 24.26 18.04 -17.17
CA VAL A 259 23.86 16.91 -18.01
C VAL A 259 24.00 15.62 -17.21
N PHE A 260 22.90 14.87 -17.12
CA PHE A 260 22.83 13.56 -16.47
C PHE A 260 22.17 12.55 -17.43
N ASN A 261 22.87 11.47 -17.77
CA ASN A 261 22.42 10.47 -18.74
C ASN A 261 21.91 11.09 -20.07
N ASP A 262 22.72 11.97 -20.66
CA ASP A 262 22.42 12.72 -21.90
C ASP A 262 21.19 13.66 -21.82
N LYS A 263 20.71 13.95 -20.60
CA LYS A 263 19.58 14.87 -20.38
C LYS A 263 20.04 16.12 -19.65
N ILE A 264 19.46 17.25 -20.05
CA ILE A 264 19.59 18.49 -19.29
C ILE A 264 18.86 18.31 -17.97
N CYS A 265 19.55 18.58 -16.87
CA CYS A 265 18.99 18.56 -15.53
C CYS A 265 19.33 19.83 -14.75
N ALA A 266 18.53 20.10 -13.71
CA ALA A 266 18.88 21.02 -12.64
C ALA A 266 19.47 20.22 -11.48
N THR A 267 20.74 20.45 -11.15
CA THR A 267 21.45 19.80 -10.04
C THR A 267 21.53 20.70 -8.83
N ILE A 268 21.18 20.17 -7.66
CA ILE A 268 21.28 20.82 -6.35
C ILE A 268 22.22 19.97 -5.50
N TYR A 269 23.26 20.57 -4.93
CA TYR A 269 24.12 19.84 -3.98
C TYR A 269 23.43 19.73 -2.62
N ILE A 270 23.40 18.51 -2.08
CA ILE A 270 22.87 18.23 -0.75
C ILE A 270 24.03 18.33 0.26
N ASP A 271 25.08 17.54 0.03
CA ASP A 271 26.30 17.52 0.85
C ASP A 271 27.54 17.15 0.01
N GLU A 272 28.63 16.74 0.66
CA GLU A 272 29.88 16.32 0.01
C GLU A 272 29.77 15.01 -0.76
N SER A 273 28.75 14.20 -0.48
CA SER A 273 28.57 12.85 -1.02
C SER A 273 27.35 12.69 -1.92
N THR A 274 26.38 13.59 -1.83
CA THR A 274 25.10 13.47 -2.53
C THR A 274 24.65 14.76 -3.23
N GLU A 275 23.91 14.58 -4.32
CA GLU A 275 23.27 15.65 -5.09
C GLU A 275 21.85 15.24 -5.51
N LEU A 276 21.01 16.23 -5.79
CA LEU A 276 19.65 16.06 -6.27
C LEU A 276 19.59 16.49 -7.74
N ASN A 277 19.20 15.59 -8.62
CA ASN A 277 19.07 15.84 -10.05
C ASN A 277 17.59 15.87 -10.44
N VAL A 278 17.16 16.98 -11.07
CA VAL A 278 15.79 17.17 -11.54
C VAL A 278 15.77 17.22 -13.07
N TYR A 279 14.98 16.37 -13.71
CA TYR A 279 14.95 16.23 -15.18
C TYR A 279 13.61 15.70 -15.71
N ASP A 280 13.43 15.78 -17.03
CA ASP A 280 12.23 15.27 -17.72
C ASP A 280 12.28 13.74 -17.92
N CYS A 281 11.15 13.08 -17.72
CA CYS A 281 11.03 11.65 -17.91
C CYS A 281 11.09 11.30 -19.41
N SER A 282 11.96 10.35 -19.77
CA SER A 282 12.13 9.93 -21.17
C SER A 282 10.99 9.07 -21.69
N VAL A 283 10.27 8.40 -20.78
CA VAL A 283 9.19 7.47 -21.12
C VAL A 283 7.86 8.22 -21.27
N ASP A 284 7.60 9.18 -20.39
CA ASP A 284 6.39 9.99 -20.40
C ASP A 284 6.74 11.44 -20.04
N ARG A 285 6.73 12.32 -21.05
CA ARG A 285 7.04 13.76 -20.92
C ARG A 285 6.05 14.52 -20.03
N CYS A 286 5.00 13.86 -19.56
CA CYS A 286 4.11 14.41 -18.54
C CYS A 286 4.68 14.26 -17.12
N PHE A 287 5.87 13.67 -16.95
CA PHE A 287 6.49 13.45 -15.64
C PHE A 287 7.83 14.14 -15.52
N VAL A 288 8.04 14.83 -14.41
CA VAL A 288 9.36 15.24 -13.93
C VAL A 288 9.88 14.19 -12.97
N VAL A 289 11.17 13.91 -13.06
CA VAL A 289 11.90 13.02 -12.16
C VAL A 289 12.83 13.86 -11.28
N VAL A 290 12.79 13.59 -9.98
CA VAL A 290 13.73 14.08 -8.98
C VAL A 290 14.46 12.86 -8.43
N GLU A 291 15.77 12.78 -8.63
CA GLU A 291 16.60 11.64 -8.23
C GLU A 291 17.72 12.10 -7.29
N VAL A 292 17.95 11.32 -6.24
CA VAL A 292 19.09 11.50 -5.32
C VAL A 292 20.25 10.68 -5.84
N CYS A 293 21.34 11.33 -6.22
CA CYS A 293 22.51 10.69 -6.79
C CYS A 293 23.75 10.90 -5.90
N ALA A 294 24.80 10.11 -6.16
CA ALA A 294 26.12 10.41 -5.64
C ALA A 294 26.62 11.72 -6.25
N ARG A 295 27.38 12.51 -5.49
CA ARG A 295 27.91 13.79 -5.96
C ARG A 295 28.83 13.60 -7.19
N GLY A 296 28.68 14.48 -8.17
CA GLY A 296 29.47 14.47 -9.41
C GLY A 296 28.96 13.48 -10.47
N THR A 297 27.75 12.95 -10.32
CA THR A 297 27.12 12.13 -11.37
C THR A 297 26.59 12.97 -12.52
N ALA A 298 26.09 14.17 -12.25
CA ALA A 298 25.73 15.14 -13.27
C ALA A 298 26.95 15.99 -13.64
N LEU A 299 27.24 16.11 -14.93
CA LEU A 299 28.38 16.88 -15.44
C LEU A 299 27.95 18.29 -15.79
N ASP A 300 28.79 19.28 -15.52
CA ASP A 300 28.53 20.66 -15.96
C ASP A 300 28.38 20.68 -17.49
N GLN A 301 27.37 21.41 -17.98
CA GLN A 301 27.17 21.56 -19.42
C GLN A 301 28.37 22.33 -19.99
N VAL A 302 29.28 21.63 -20.67
CA VAL A 302 30.39 22.27 -21.39
C VAL A 302 29.76 23.08 -22.52
N VAL A 303 29.91 24.40 -22.44
CA VAL A 303 29.40 25.39 -23.41
C VAL A 303 30.04 25.18 -24.78
#